data_AF-A0A973BR05-F1
#
_entry.id   AF-A0A973BR05-F1
#
_cell.length_a   1.000
_cell.length_b   1.000
_cell.length_c   1.000
_cell.angle_alpha   90.00
_cell.angle_beta   90.00
_cell.angle_gamma   90.00
#
_symmetry.space_group_name_H-M   'P 1'
#
loop_
_entity.id
_entity.type
_entity.pdbx_description
1 polymer ?
#
loop_
_entity_poly.entity_id
_entity_poly.type
_entity_poly.pdbx_seq_one_letter_code
_entity_poly.pdbx_strand_id
1 'polypeptide(L)'
;MLVPFVPPVISCFSSRFNSLFSAKNSAVLLLSLGTLTACGGSDSPEEPAPTPKDTTAPVITLIGNTPLTHSIGTSYDDEGASANDATDGTVTVTMSGSVNSDVVSSYTLTYSATDKAGNQSSVTRTVDVVDDVAPVIKLEGDSPLTHSAGTDYTDAGASAEDATDGTVEVITTGSVYSAVVDSYTLTYTATDATGNIRTAT
;
A
#
# COMPACT_ATOMS: atom_id res chain seq x y z
N MET A 1 10.61 -49.80 -29.20
CA MET A 1 11.73 -49.51 -28.27
C MET A 1 11.10 -49.33 -26.90
N LEU A 2 11.04 -50.42 -26.14
CA LEU A 2 10.43 -50.56 -24.81
C LEU A 2 11.52 -51.19 -23.94
N VAL A 3 12.03 -50.47 -22.97
CA VAL A 3 12.96 -51.00 -21.96
C VAL A 3 12.16 -51.35 -20.69
N PRO A 4 12.32 -52.57 -20.14
CA PRO A 4 11.52 -53.08 -19.03
C PRO A 4 12.01 -52.62 -17.66
N PHE A 5 11.04 -52.57 -16.75
CA PHE A 5 11.08 -52.23 -15.33
C PHE A 5 11.84 -53.31 -14.52
N VAL A 6 12.76 -52.89 -13.62
CA VAL A 6 13.49 -53.77 -12.69
C VAL A 6 12.96 -53.53 -11.26
N PRO A 7 12.38 -54.54 -10.58
CA PRO A 7 11.90 -54.41 -9.21
C PRO A 7 13.03 -54.63 -8.18
N PRO A 8 13.01 -53.94 -7.02
CA PRO A 8 13.93 -54.21 -5.92
C PRO A 8 13.53 -55.47 -5.12
N VAL A 9 14.57 -56.15 -4.63
CA VAL A 9 14.59 -57.48 -4.03
C VAL A 9 14.15 -57.43 -2.56
N ILE A 10 13.29 -58.38 -2.20
CA ILE A 10 12.86 -58.69 -0.83
C ILE A 10 14.03 -59.33 -0.06
N SER A 11 14.40 -58.77 1.09
CA SER A 11 15.17 -59.49 2.12
C SER A 11 14.31 -59.71 3.35
N CYS A 12 14.06 -60.98 3.63
CA CYS A 12 13.29 -61.49 4.75
C CYS A 12 14.30 -62.00 5.78
N PHE A 13 14.26 -61.52 7.03
CA PHE A 13 14.78 -62.30 8.15
C PHE A 13 13.79 -62.33 9.30
N SER A 14 13.38 -63.57 9.56
CA SER A 14 12.51 -64.10 10.58
C SER A 14 13.14 -63.98 11.97
N SER A 15 12.35 -63.65 13.00
CA SER A 15 12.00 -64.67 14.00
C SER A 15 10.79 -64.22 14.82
N ARG A 16 9.84 -65.15 14.95
CA ARG A 16 8.70 -65.10 15.86
C ARG A 16 9.18 -65.43 17.26
N PHE A 17 8.56 -64.87 18.30
CA PHE A 17 7.98 -65.71 19.35
C PHE A 17 6.84 -64.95 20.04
N ASN A 18 5.63 -65.47 19.84
CA ASN A 18 4.43 -65.10 20.57
C ASN A 18 4.30 -66.10 21.72
N SER A 19 4.00 -65.67 22.93
CA SER A 19 3.35 -66.55 23.93
C SER A 19 2.69 -65.72 25.02
N LEU A 20 1.36 -65.72 24.99
CA LEU A 20 0.51 -65.38 26.11
C LEU A 20 0.62 -66.46 27.20
N PHE A 21 0.74 -66.07 28.46
CA PHE A 21 0.18 -66.86 29.56
C PHE A 21 -0.40 -65.93 30.62
N SER A 22 -1.72 -65.97 30.75
CA SER A 22 -2.50 -65.48 31.88
C SER A 22 -2.83 -66.69 32.76
N ALA A 23 -2.38 -66.68 34.02
CA ALA A 23 -2.87 -67.57 35.06
C ALA A 23 -2.59 -67.01 36.47
N LYS A 24 -3.47 -67.40 37.39
CA LYS A 24 -3.82 -66.82 38.69
C LYS A 24 -2.88 -67.19 39.86
N ASN A 25 -2.99 -66.35 40.91
CA ASN A 25 -2.95 -66.61 42.36
C ASN A 25 -1.67 -67.09 43.10
N SER A 26 -1.42 -66.33 44.18
CA SER A 26 -0.94 -66.72 45.53
C SER A 26 0.41 -67.42 45.69
N ALA A 27 1.41 -66.66 46.11
CA ALA A 27 2.31 -67.06 47.20
C ALA A 27 3.04 -65.84 47.79
N VAL A 28 2.89 -65.69 49.10
CA VAL A 28 3.63 -64.76 49.98
C VAL A 28 5.10 -65.18 49.99
N LEU A 29 6.01 -64.24 49.75
CA LEU A 29 7.43 -64.42 50.06
C LEU A 29 8.02 -63.13 50.63
N LEU A 30 8.19 -63.14 51.95
CA LEU A 30 8.89 -62.14 52.76
C LEU A 30 10.36 -62.06 52.32
N LEU A 31 10.79 -60.92 51.78
CA LEU A 31 12.20 -60.61 51.57
C LEU A 31 12.55 -59.24 52.20
N SER A 32 13.32 -59.35 53.28
CA SER A 32 14.33 -58.43 53.83
C SER A 32 14.22 -56.93 53.55
N LEU A 33 13.96 -56.19 54.64
CA LEU A 33 14.11 -54.75 54.79
C LEU A 33 15.60 -54.36 54.65
N GLY A 34 16.00 -53.90 53.47
CA GLY A 34 17.27 -53.23 53.23
C GLY A 34 17.07 -51.71 53.22
N THR A 35 17.65 -51.00 54.19
CA THR A 35 17.67 -49.53 54.19
C THR A 35 18.63 -49.03 53.11
N LEU A 36 18.11 -48.67 51.94
CA LEU A 36 18.85 -47.90 50.94
C LEU A 36 18.80 -46.42 51.30
N THR A 37 19.90 -45.91 51.84
CA THR A 37 20.18 -44.47 51.81
C THR A 37 20.59 -44.10 50.39
N ALA A 38 19.61 -43.86 49.52
CA ALA A 38 19.82 -43.34 48.19
C ALA A 38 20.01 -41.83 48.25
N CYS A 39 21.26 -41.38 48.40
CA CYS A 39 21.67 -40.02 48.08
C CYS A 39 22.04 -40.00 46.58
N GLY A 40 21.04 -39.80 45.73
CA GLY A 40 21.20 -39.70 44.29
C GLY A 40 20.50 -38.47 43.78
N GLY A 41 21.09 -37.29 44.02
CA GLY A 41 20.73 -36.07 43.31
C GLY A 41 21.15 -36.23 41.86
N SER A 42 20.27 -36.82 41.04
CA SER A 42 20.36 -36.70 39.61
C SER A 42 19.87 -35.28 39.27
N ASP A 43 20.79 -34.32 39.32
CA ASP A 43 20.71 -33.13 38.47
C ASP A 43 20.81 -33.61 37.01
N SER A 44 19.74 -34.24 36.54
CA SER A 44 19.46 -34.31 35.12
C SER A 44 19.24 -32.87 34.72
N PRO A 45 20.00 -32.31 33.75
CA PRO A 45 19.66 -31.00 33.24
C PRO A 45 18.22 -31.10 32.77
N GLU A 46 17.33 -30.37 33.44
CA GLU A 46 15.97 -30.20 32.98
C GLU A 46 16.10 -29.57 31.61
N GLU A 47 15.91 -30.39 30.58
CA GLU A 47 15.95 -29.92 29.20
C GLU A 47 14.93 -28.79 29.13
N PRO A 48 15.35 -27.56 28.78
CA PRO A 48 14.45 -26.43 28.81
C PRO A 48 13.24 -26.78 27.93
N ALA A 49 12.05 -26.69 28.50
CA ALA A 49 10.81 -26.95 27.79
C ALA A 49 10.81 -26.16 26.48
N PRO A 50 10.37 -26.75 25.34
CA PRO A 50 10.37 -26.06 24.07
C PRO A 50 9.56 -24.77 24.19
N THR A 51 10.17 -23.64 23.82
CA THR A 51 9.47 -22.36 23.82
C THR A 51 8.29 -22.43 22.85
N PRO A 52 7.13 -21.81 23.19
CA PRO A 52 5.99 -21.80 22.29
C PRO A 52 6.38 -21.16 20.96
N LYS A 53 5.98 -21.78 19.84
CA LYS A 53 6.21 -21.24 18.50
C LYS A 53 5.34 -20.01 18.31
N ASP A 54 5.93 -18.93 17.80
CA ASP A 54 5.18 -17.76 17.38
C ASP A 54 4.41 -18.02 16.07
N THR A 55 3.16 -17.58 16.04
CA THR A 55 2.22 -17.71 14.92
C THR A 55 1.48 -16.40 14.62
N THR A 56 1.84 -15.29 15.28
CA THR A 56 1.16 -14.00 15.13
C THR A 56 1.89 -13.18 14.08
N ALA A 57 1.17 -12.59 13.12
CA ALA A 57 1.80 -11.69 12.16
C ALA A 57 2.01 -10.29 12.73
N PRO A 58 3.03 -9.55 12.28
CA PRO A 58 3.21 -8.13 12.63
C PRO A 58 1.99 -7.28 12.24
N VAL A 59 1.70 -6.24 13.01
CA VAL A 59 0.69 -5.23 12.68
C VAL A 59 1.38 -4.04 12.03
N ILE A 60 1.04 -3.75 10.76
CA ILE A 60 1.55 -2.59 10.02
C ILE A 60 0.63 -1.38 10.25
N THR A 61 1.22 -0.23 10.54
CA THR A 61 0.54 1.07 10.62
C THR A 61 1.14 2.02 9.58
N LEU A 62 0.33 2.47 8.62
CA LEU A 62 0.71 3.49 7.64
C LEU A 62 0.87 4.85 8.34
N ILE A 63 1.89 5.62 7.94
CA ILE A 63 2.10 7.00 8.39
C ILE A 63 1.51 7.92 7.31
N GLY A 64 0.66 8.87 7.68
CA GLY A 64 -0.04 9.71 6.69
C GLY A 64 -1.34 9.10 6.16
N ASN A 65 -1.95 9.78 5.19
CA ASN A 65 -3.31 9.47 4.72
C ASN A 65 -3.35 8.27 3.75
N THR A 66 -4.51 7.63 3.68
CA THR A 66 -4.86 6.67 2.62
C THR A 66 -6.38 6.73 2.34
N PRO A 67 -6.82 7.07 1.12
CA PRO A 67 -6.00 7.52 -0.01
C PRO A 67 -5.30 8.87 0.28
N LEU A 68 -4.19 9.11 -0.43
CA LEU A 68 -3.43 10.36 -0.40
C LEU A 68 -3.58 11.06 -1.76
N THR A 69 -4.06 12.31 -1.77
CA THR A 69 -4.07 13.14 -2.98
C THR A 69 -2.75 13.88 -3.12
N HIS A 70 -2.17 13.88 -4.33
CA HIS A 70 -0.89 14.51 -4.64
C HIS A 70 -1.01 15.34 -5.93
N SER A 71 -0.53 16.59 -5.92
CA SER A 71 -0.59 17.45 -7.11
C SER A 71 0.46 17.04 -8.14
N ILE A 72 0.07 16.96 -9.41
CA ILE A 72 0.94 16.61 -10.54
C ILE A 72 2.17 17.53 -10.63
N GLY A 73 3.30 16.97 -11.07
CA GLY A 73 4.55 17.70 -11.32
C GLY A 73 5.31 18.13 -10.06
N THR A 74 4.76 17.84 -8.87
CA THR A 74 5.44 18.09 -7.60
C THR A 74 6.13 16.84 -7.09
N SER A 75 7.26 16.99 -6.38
CA SER A 75 8.01 15.85 -5.85
C SER A 75 7.17 15.05 -4.83
N TYR A 76 7.00 13.76 -5.08
CA TYR A 76 6.39 12.83 -4.13
C TYR A 76 7.45 12.17 -3.26
N ASP A 77 7.31 12.27 -1.94
CA ASP A 77 8.06 11.50 -0.95
C ASP A 77 7.08 10.74 -0.06
N ASP A 78 7.37 9.47 0.19
CA ASP A 78 6.45 8.60 0.89
C ASP A 78 6.69 8.66 2.42
N GLU A 79 5.64 8.95 3.19
CA GLU A 79 5.72 9.04 4.66
C GLU A 79 6.04 7.68 5.35
N GLY A 80 5.97 6.59 4.61
CA GLY A 80 6.33 5.25 5.04
C GLY A 80 5.25 4.58 5.88
N ALA A 81 5.69 3.56 6.62
CA ALA A 81 4.89 2.78 7.54
C ALA A 81 5.79 2.20 8.65
N SER A 82 5.17 1.83 9.77
CA SER A 82 5.83 1.09 10.87
C SER A 82 5.16 -0.26 11.08
N ALA A 83 5.86 -1.23 11.67
CA ALA A 83 5.27 -2.49 12.06
C ALA A 83 5.72 -2.91 13.46
N ASN A 84 4.80 -3.51 14.21
CA ASN A 84 5.09 -4.08 15.53
C ASN A 84 4.45 -5.46 15.66
N ASP A 85 5.21 -6.39 16.22
CA ASP A 85 4.78 -7.73 16.59
C ASP A 85 4.79 -7.89 18.13
N ALA A 86 3.94 -8.77 18.65
CA ALA A 86 3.78 -8.99 20.09
C ALA A 86 4.99 -9.70 20.73
N THR A 87 5.69 -10.55 19.97
CA THR A 87 6.85 -11.32 20.43
C THR A 87 8.16 -10.63 20.07
N ASP A 88 8.26 -10.12 18.84
CA ASP A 88 9.50 -9.56 18.27
C ASP A 88 9.67 -8.05 18.51
N GLY A 89 8.60 -7.33 18.88
CA GLY A 89 8.60 -5.87 18.98
C GLY A 89 8.61 -5.22 17.60
N THR A 90 9.47 -4.23 17.37
CA THR A 90 9.53 -3.53 16.08
C THR A 90 10.02 -4.45 14.95
N VAL A 91 9.29 -4.47 13.84
CA VAL A 91 9.60 -5.28 12.65
C VAL A 91 9.86 -4.35 11.46
N THR A 92 10.86 -4.67 10.65
CA THR A 92 11.18 -3.91 9.43
C THR A 92 10.05 -4.02 8.42
N VAL A 93 9.63 -2.87 7.88
CA VAL A 93 8.69 -2.80 6.76
C VAL A 93 9.46 -2.66 5.46
N THR A 94 9.04 -3.41 4.45
CA THR A 94 9.48 -3.24 3.06
C THR A 94 8.33 -2.67 2.24
N MET A 95 8.66 -1.79 1.29
CA MET A 95 7.68 -1.18 0.40
C MET A 95 7.97 -1.62 -1.04
N SER A 96 6.90 -1.84 -1.81
CA SER A 96 6.94 -2.08 -3.25
C SER A 96 5.89 -1.26 -3.97
N GLY A 97 6.13 -0.98 -5.25
CA GLY A 97 5.37 -0.03 -6.05
C GLY A 97 6.17 1.26 -6.30
N SER A 98 5.59 2.15 -7.11
CA SER A 98 6.18 3.45 -7.43
C SER A 98 5.07 4.42 -7.80
N VAL A 99 5.20 5.67 -7.39
CA VAL A 99 4.34 6.77 -7.82
C VAL A 99 5.09 7.55 -8.90
N ASN A 100 4.45 7.76 -10.05
CA ASN A 100 4.94 8.73 -11.03
C ASN A 100 4.13 10.02 -10.84
N SER A 101 4.72 10.99 -10.15
CA SER A 101 4.07 12.27 -9.84
C SER A 101 3.85 13.17 -11.05
N ASP A 102 4.39 12.82 -12.21
CA ASP A 102 4.26 13.62 -13.44
C ASP A 102 3.08 13.15 -14.31
N VAL A 103 2.29 12.19 -13.85
CA VAL A 103 1.15 11.63 -14.61
C VAL A 103 -0.06 11.52 -13.69
N VAL A 104 -1.16 12.16 -14.09
CA VAL A 104 -2.47 12.04 -13.41
C VAL A 104 -2.91 10.57 -13.48
N SER A 105 -2.90 9.91 -12.32
CA SER A 105 -3.29 8.51 -12.17
C SER A 105 -3.38 8.14 -10.70
N SER A 106 -4.07 7.03 -10.41
CA SER A 106 -4.03 6.38 -9.11
C SER A 106 -2.88 5.35 -9.07
N TYR A 107 -2.03 5.44 -8.06
CA TYR A 107 -0.90 4.55 -7.81
C TYR A 107 -1.12 3.76 -6.53
N THR A 108 -0.62 2.52 -6.49
CA THR A 108 -0.71 1.66 -5.30
C THR A 108 0.68 1.33 -4.81
N LEU A 109 0.94 1.60 -3.54
CA LEU A 109 2.12 1.17 -2.80
C LEU A 109 1.72 0.05 -1.84
N THR A 110 2.54 -0.99 -1.76
CA THR A 110 2.31 -2.15 -0.90
C THR A 110 3.42 -2.24 0.15
N TYR A 111 3.01 -2.27 1.42
CA TYR A 111 3.89 -2.42 2.58
C TYR A 111 3.78 -3.85 3.09
N SER A 112 4.91 -4.47 3.38
CA SER A 112 4.99 -5.84 3.86
C SER A 112 5.98 -5.95 5.01
N ALA A 113 5.62 -6.73 6.03
CA ALA A 113 6.46 -7.02 7.17
C ALA A 113 6.48 -8.54 7.42
N THR A 114 7.66 -9.06 7.73
CA THR A 114 7.89 -10.48 8.06
C THR A 114 8.65 -10.54 9.38
N ASP A 115 8.09 -11.22 10.37
CA ASP A 115 8.74 -11.42 11.67
C ASP A 115 9.84 -12.49 11.63
N LYS A 116 10.48 -12.80 12.78
CA LYS A 116 11.54 -13.82 12.82
C LYS A 116 11.02 -15.25 12.67
N ALA A 117 9.76 -15.49 12.99
CA ALA A 117 9.10 -16.80 12.87
C ALA A 117 8.56 -17.07 11.45
N GLY A 118 8.58 -16.06 10.58
CA GLY A 118 8.11 -16.12 9.19
C GLY A 118 6.63 -15.76 9.01
N ASN A 119 5.96 -15.21 10.04
CA ASN A 119 4.61 -14.70 9.88
C ASN A 119 4.65 -13.36 9.14
N GLN A 120 3.66 -13.14 8.27
CA GLN A 120 3.66 -12.04 7.30
C GLN A 120 2.36 -11.25 7.36
N SER A 121 2.46 -9.94 7.15
CA SER A 121 1.30 -9.06 6.92
C SER A 121 1.60 -8.06 5.80
N SER A 122 0.54 -7.53 5.21
CA SER A 122 0.64 -6.50 4.16
C SER A 122 -0.54 -5.53 4.20
N VAL A 123 -0.26 -4.26 3.86
CA VAL A 123 -1.26 -3.19 3.72
C VAL A 123 -0.89 -2.30 2.53
N THR A 124 -1.87 -1.61 1.94
CA THR A 124 -1.66 -0.77 0.76
C THR A 124 -1.97 0.70 1.03
N ARG A 125 -1.19 1.59 0.41
CA ARG A 125 -1.54 3.02 0.25
C ARG A 125 -1.93 3.27 -1.19
N THR A 126 -3.04 3.97 -1.39
CA THR A 126 -3.41 4.54 -2.68
C THR A 126 -2.98 6.00 -2.73
N VAL A 127 -2.29 6.40 -3.80
CA VAL A 127 -1.84 7.76 -4.07
C VAL A 127 -2.49 8.23 -5.35
N ASP A 128 -3.38 9.20 -5.26
CA ASP A 128 -4.09 9.77 -6.40
C ASP A 128 -3.35 11.04 -6.84
N VAL A 129 -2.60 10.94 -7.94
CA VAL A 129 -1.98 12.10 -8.58
C VAL A 129 -3.05 12.81 -9.39
N VAL A 130 -3.30 14.08 -9.07
CA VAL A 130 -4.36 14.90 -9.66
C VAL A 130 -3.79 16.19 -10.24
N ASP A 131 -4.49 16.72 -11.23
CA ASP A 131 -4.28 18.09 -11.69
C ASP A 131 -5.27 19.02 -10.98
N ASP A 132 -4.74 19.95 -10.20
CA ASP A 132 -5.47 20.88 -9.35
C ASP A 132 -5.18 22.35 -9.68
N VAL A 133 -4.54 22.60 -10.83
CA VAL A 133 -4.13 23.93 -11.26
C VAL A 133 -5.04 24.43 -12.37
N ALA A 134 -5.63 25.61 -12.18
CA ALA A 134 -6.46 26.23 -13.22
C ALA A 134 -5.62 26.85 -14.35
N PRO A 135 -6.16 26.93 -15.58
CA PRO A 135 -5.51 27.59 -16.71
C PRO A 135 -5.12 29.04 -16.43
N VAL A 136 -4.11 29.52 -17.17
CA VAL A 136 -3.71 30.93 -17.20
C VAL A 136 -4.30 31.61 -18.42
N ILE A 137 -5.20 32.57 -18.20
CA ILE A 137 -5.80 33.39 -19.26
C ILE A 137 -4.92 34.62 -19.55
N LYS A 138 -4.69 34.89 -20.84
CA LYS A 138 -4.07 36.11 -21.35
C LYS A 138 -5.05 36.85 -22.25
N LEU A 139 -5.42 38.06 -21.85
CA LEU A 139 -6.22 38.96 -22.69
C LEU A 139 -5.35 39.49 -23.84
N GLU A 140 -5.89 39.51 -25.06
CA GLU A 140 -5.14 40.01 -26.23
C GLU A 140 -5.37 41.51 -26.49
N GLY A 141 -6.36 42.11 -25.82
CA GLY A 141 -6.64 43.55 -25.83
C GLY A 141 -6.35 44.23 -24.49
N ASP A 142 -6.50 45.55 -24.47
CA ASP A 142 -6.38 46.34 -23.24
C ASP A 142 -7.53 46.03 -22.27
N SER A 143 -7.21 45.86 -20.99
CA SER A 143 -8.18 45.83 -19.90
C SER A 143 -7.71 46.78 -18.79
N PRO A 144 -8.40 47.92 -18.56
CA PRO A 144 -9.60 48.39 -19.26
C PRO A 144 -9.29 49.03 -20.63
N LEU A 145 -10.22 48.90 -21.59
CA LEU A 145 -10.18 49.58 -22.89
C LEU A 145 -11.10 50.81 -22.89
N THR A 146 -10.60 51.95 -23.38
CA THR A 146 -11.45 53.11 -23.71
C THR A 146 -11.80 53.07 -25.20
N HIS A 147 -13.10 52.99 -25.51
CA HIS A 147 -13.62 52.94 -26.89
C HIS A 147 -14.54 54.13 -27.19
N SER A 148 -14.50 54.62 -28.43
CA SER A 148 -15.35 55.75 -28.85
C SER A 148 -16.76 55.29 -29.20
N ALA A 149 -17.77 55.91 -28.60
CA ALA A 149 -19.16 55.57 -28.87
C ALA A 149 -19.53 55.86 -30.34
N GLY A 150 -20.33 54.96 -30.92
CA GLY A 150 -20.77 55.04 -32.32
C GLY A 150 -19.80 54.45 -33.34
N THR A 151 -18.65 53.90 -32.90
CA THR A 151 -17.73 53.16 -33.78
C THR A 151 -17.85 51.66 -33.58
N ASP A 152 -17.54 50.88 -34.62
CA ASP A 152 -17.54 49.42 -34.55
C ASP A 152 -16.57 48.94 -33.47
N TYR A 153 -17.05 48.03 -32.62
CA TYR A 153 -16.24 47.35 -31.61
C TYR A 153 -16.03 45.90 -32.04
N THR A 154 -14.80 45.43 -31.94
CA THR A 154 -14.44 44.01 -32.10
C THR A 154 -13.66 43.60 -30.87
N ASP A 155 -14.10 42.52 -30.24
CA ASP A 155 -13.37 41.92 -29.13
C ASP A 155 -12.03 41.37 -29.64
N ALA A 156 -10.93 41.77 -29.00
CA ALA A 156 -9.60 41.24 -29.29
C ALA A 156 -9.47 39.77 -28.86
N GLY A 157 -10.35 39.31 -27.97
CA GLY A 157 -10.38 37.96 -27.45
C GLY A 157 -9.34 37.72 -26.36
N ALA A 158 -9.20 36.44 -26.01
CA ALA A 158 -8.23 35.97 -25.04
C ALA A 158 -7.73 34.56 -25.42
N SER A 159 -6.54 34.23 -24.97
CA SER A 159 -5.95 32.89 -25.03
C SER A 159 -5.83 32.30 -23.63
N ALA A 160 -5.78 30.98 -23.52
CA ALA A 160 -5.49 30.30 -22.26
C ALA A 160 -4.53 29.13 -22.47
N GLU A 161 -3.62 28.96 -21.52
CA GLU A 161 -2.65 27.85 -21.46
C GLU A 161 -2.72 27.22 -20.07
N ASP A 162 -2.67 25.89 -20.03
CA ASP A 162 -2.56 25.09 -18.84
C ASP A 162 -1.27 24.27 -18.86
N ALA A 163 -0.69 24.01 -17.68
CA ALA A 163 0.59 23.31 -17.57
C ALA A 163 0.50 21.83 -17.95
N THR A 164 -0.66 21.20 -17.73
CA THR A 164 -0.94 19.79 -17.99
C THR A 164 -1.59 19.61 -19.36
N ASP A 165 -2.56 20.44 -19.72
CA ASP A 165 -3.37 20.30 -20.94
C ASP A 165 -2.84 21.12 -22.15
N GLY A 166 -1.95 22.09 -21.93
CA GLY A 166 -1.50 23.01 -22.98
C GLY A 166 -2.57 24.05 -23.32
N THR A 167 -2.81 24.32 -24.61
CA THR A 167 -3.79 25.34 -25.01
C THR A 167 -5.21 24.94 -24.62
N VAL A 168 -5.90 25.81 -23.87
CA VAL A 168 -7.29 25.61 -23.39
C VAL A 168 -8.24 26.57 -24.10
N GLU A 169 -9.45 26.11 -24.41
CA GLU A 169 -10.50 26.94 -25.01
C GLU A 169 -10.98 28.02 -24.02
N VAL A 170 -11.19 29.23 -24.55
CA VAL A 170 -11.75 30.35 -23.78
C VAL A 170 -13.18 30.63 -24.24
N ILE A 171 -14.11 30.61 -23.30
CA ILE A 171 -15.51 30.98 -23.50
C ILE A 171 -15.70 32.43 -23.08
N THR A 172 -16.08 33.29 -24.03
CA THR A 172 -16.42 34.69 -23.78
C THR A 172 -17.91 34.86 -23.54
N THR A 173 -18.27 35.60 -22.48
CA THR A 173 -19.64 36.01 -22.19
C THR A 173 -19.70 37.52 -21.94
N GLY A 174 -20.91 38.08 -21.98
CA GLY A 174 -21.13 39.53 -21.93
C GLY A 174 -21.47 40.11 -23.30
N SER A 175 -21.74 41.40 -23.36
CA SER A 175 -22.09 42.10 -24.59
C SER A 175 -21.69 43.57 -24.50
N VAL A 176 -21.15 44.09 -25.59
CA VAL A 176 -20.75 45.50 -25.71
C VAL A 176 -21.68 46.18 -26.72
N TYR A 177 -22.36 47.23 -26.29
CA TYR A 177 -23.23 48.03 -27.17
C TYR A 177 -22.51 49.33 -27.54
N SER A 178 -21.62 49.29 -28.54
CA SER A 178 -20.71 50.39 -28.85
C SER A 178 -21.39 51.70 -29.28
N ALA A 179 -22.68 51.68 -29.64
CA ALA A 179 -23.45 52.88 -29.95
C ALA A 179 -23.90 53.68 -28.70
N VAL A 180 -23.80 53.08 -27.50
CA VAL A 180 -24.28 53.68 -26.25
C VAL A 180 -23.09 53.91 -25.33
N VAL A 181 -22.93 55.16 -24.86
CA VAL A 181 -21.90 55.53 -23.88
C VAL A 181 -22.25 54.89 -22.54
N ASP A 182 -21.53 53.83 -22.20
CA ASP A 182 -21.64 53.12 -20.92
C ASP A 182 -20.37 52.29 -20.67
N SER A 183 -20.31 51.66 -19.51
CA SER A 183 -19.34 50.63 -19.16
C SER A 183 -19.90 49.25 -19.50
N TYR A 184 -19.14 48.46 -20.26
CA TYR A 184 -19.48 47.07 -20.56
C TYR A 184 -18.37 46.15 -20.04
N THR A 185 -18.76 44.94 -19.63
CA THR A 185 -17.83 43.91 -19.15
C THR A 185 -17.99 42.67 -20.03
N LEU A 186 -16.88 42.19 -20.55
CA LEU A 186 -16.76 40.84 -21.08
C LEU A 186 -16.12 39.95 -20.02
N THR A 187 -16.51 38.69 -19.97
CA THR A 187 -15.93 37.70 -19.05
C THR A 187 -15.42 36.52 -19.86
N TYR A 188 -14.13 36.25 -19.73
CA TYR A 188 -13.43 35.15 -20.37
C TYR A 188 -13.26 34.03 -19.35
N THR A 189 -13.74 32.83 -19.68
CA THR A 189 -13.67 31.65 -18.82
C THR A 189 -12.92 30.54 -19.54
N ALA A 190 -11.91 29.99 -18.89
CA ALA A 190 -11.20 28.79 -19.36
C ALA A 190 -11.38 27.68 -18.32
N THR A 191 -11.71 26.49 -18.80
CA THR A 191 -11.86 25.28 -18.00
C THR A 191 -11.01 24.19 -18.64
N ASP A 192 -10.09 23.63 -17.87
CA ASP A 192 -9.21 22.54 -18.34
C ASP A 192 -9.95 21.19 -18.41
N ALA A 193 -9.24 20.11 -18.76
CA ALA A 193 -9.83 18.78 -18.89
C ALA A 193 -10.22 18.15 -17.54
N THR A 194 -9.61 18.59 -16.44
CA THR A 194 -9.87 18.08 -15.08
C THR A 194 -10.93 18.90 -14.33
N GLY A 195 -11.37 20.02 -14.90
CA GLY A 195 -12.43 20.87 -14.41
C GLY A 195 -11.95 22.06 -13.57
N ASN A 196 -10.65 22.37 -13.55
CA ASN A 196 -10.18 23.60 -12.91
C ASN A 196 -10.52 24.80 -13.79
N ILE A 197 -10.98 25.89 -13.15
CA ILE A 197 -11.59 27.03 -13.85
C ILE A 197 -10.85 28.32 -13.51
N ARG A 198 -10.57 29.12 -14.54
CA ARG A 198 -10.11 30.51 -14.40
C ARG A 198 -11.07 31.46 -15.12
N THR A 199 -11.27 32.64 -14.53
CA THR A 199 -12.01 33.75 -15.14
C THR A 199 -11.18 35.03 -15.16
N ALA A 200 -11.37 35.85 -16.20
CA ALA A 200 -10.79 37.18 -16.36
C ALA A 200 -11.81 38.14 -16.98
N THR A 201 -11.63 39.44 -16.75
CA THR A 201 -12.51 40.52 -17.23
C THR A 201 -11.71 41.72 -17.72
#